data_AF-A0A653CBZ4-F1
#
_entry.id   AF-A0A653CBZ4-F1
#
_cell.length_a   1.000
_cell.length_b   1.000
_cell.length_c   1.000
_cell.angle_alpha   90.00
_cell.angle_beta   90.00
_cell.angle_gamma   90.00
#
_symmetry.space_group_name_H-M   'P 1'
#
loop_
_entity.id
_entity.type
_entity.pdbx_description
1 polymer ?
#
loop_
_entity_poly.entity_id
_entity_poly.type
_entity_poly.pdbx_seq_one_letter_code
_entity_poly.pdbx_strand_id
1 'polypeptide(L)'
;SLYPLSIRSFRIVEFTVSLIHFIIFVRRFPREQQTLPNHFYFTDYERHNAEIAAFHLDRLLGFRRAMPVTGRILNMTTELYQKAEGDLLYTFFISPSDNMCFHGKCSYYCDTSHAICGHPDTLEGSFAAFLPPSKIAPTKAWRHPWRRSYHKRRKAQWETDPDYCQLVREIPPYDKGRRLLDIMDMSVFDFLTGNMDRHHYETFKLFGNNTFTLHLDQGRAFGKPFHDEFSILAPVLHCCLLRQSTLETLLKFHNGPVKLSEAMRRSMSVDPVNPILWEPHLVALDRRVEIILKAIRDCITKGENPAALDENTT
;
A
#
# COMPACT_ATOMS: atom_id res chain seq x y z
N SER A 1 4.55 26.55 10.31
CA SER A 1 5.25 25.47 11.01
C SER A 1 5.00 24.17 10.25
N LEU A 2 5.88 23.86 9.29
CA LEU A 2 5.80 22.71 8.39
C LEU A 2 6.25 21.47 9.16
N TYR A 3 5.34 20.59 9.55
CA TYR A 3 5.71 19.22 9.87
C TYR A 3 5.99 18.52 8.53
N PRO A 4 7.24 18.12 8.25
CA PRO A 4 7.53 17.33 7.07
C PRO A 4 6.88 15.96 7.29
N LEU A 5 6.19 15.45 6.27
CA LEU A 5 5.92 14.02 6.13
C LEU A 5 7.25 13.30 6.45
N SER A 6 7.24 12.51 7.53
CA SER A 6 8.41 11.78 8.00
C SER A 6 8.88 10.88 6.85
N ILE A 7 9.98 11.26 6.18
CA ILE A 7 10.62 10.44 5.14
C ILE A 7 11.22 9.21 5.85
N ARG A 8 10.43 8.15 5.93
CA ARG A 8 10.75 6.91 6.66
C ARG A 8 11.30 5.79 5.78
N SER A 9 11.37 5.99 4.47
CA SER A 9 11.97 5.03 3.55
C SER A 9 12.34 5.70 2.22
N PHE A 10 13.09 4.98 1.40
CA PHE A 10 13.87 5.37 0.22
C PHE A 10 13.03 6.06 -0.87
N ARG A 11 12.62 7.31 -0.63
CA ARG A 11 12.00 8.20 -1.62
C ARG A 11 13.13 8.83 -2.44
N ILE A 12 13.46 8.23 -3.58
CA ILE A 12 14.79 8.44 -4.17
C ILE A 12 15.00 9.86 -4.67
N VAL A 13 14.16 10.41 -5.53
CA VAL A 13 14.38 11.74 -6.09
C VAL A 13 13.05 12.25 -6.62
N GLU A 14 12.80 13.55 -6.49
CA GLU A 14 11.77 14.24 -7.28
C GLU A 14 12.34 14.45 -8.69
N PHE A 15 11.99 13.57 -9.64
CA PHE A 15 12.55 13.62 -11.00
C PHE A 15 11.64 14.42 -11.93
N THR A 16 12.19 15.47 -12.56
CA THR A 16 11.48 16.25 -13.58
C THR A 16 11.77 15.69 -14.97
N VAL A 17 10.84 14.92 -15.51
CA VAL A 17 10.84 14.58 -16.95
C VAL A 17 9.60 15.24 -17.54
N SER A 18 9.79 16.36 -18.25
CA SER A 18 8.73 17.11 -18.93
C SER A 18 7.54 17.48 -18.04
N LEU A 19 7.69 18.48 -17.14
CA LEU A 19 6.63 19.05 -16.27
C LEU A 19 5.88 18.07 -15.33
N ILE A 20 6.14 16.77 -15.41
CA ILE A 20 5.50 15.72 -14.62
C ILE A 20 6.56 15.11 -13.69
N HIS A 21 6.21 15.03 -12.41
CA HIS A 21 7.08 14.46 -11.37
C HIS A 21 6.61 13.03 -11.02
N PHE A 22 7.57 12.16 -10.70
CA PHE A 22 7.31 10.78 -10.28
C PHE A 22 8.06 10.45 -8.99
N ILE A 23 7.42 9.69 -8.11
CA ILE A 23 8.08 9.09 -6.94
C ILE A 23 8.68 7.76 -7.40
N ILE A 24 9.97 7.58 -7.13
CA ILE A 24 10.69 6.36 -7.50
C ILE A 24 10.95 5.52 -6.25
N PHE A 25 10.48 4.27 -6.26
CA PHE A 25 10.94 3.21 -5.35
C PHE A 25 11.74 2.21 -6.18
N VAL A 26 12.94 1.85 -5.74
CA VAL A 26 13.82 0.96 -6.51
C VAL A 26 13.78 -0.46 -5.98
N ARG A 27 14.12 -1.39 -6.87
CA ARG A 27 14.26 -2.79 -6.53
C ARG A 27 15.40 -2.98 -5.54
N ARG A 28 15.05 -3.62 -4.42
CA ARG A 28 16.00 -3.93 -3.35
C ARG A 28 16.29 -5.42 -3.21
N PHE A 29 15.31 -6.26 -3.51
CA PHE A 29 15.41 -7.70 -3.38
C PHE A 29 14.82 -8.41 -4.62
N PRO A 30 15.15 -9.70 -4.83
CA PRO A 30 14.44 -10.56 -5.77
C PRO A 30 12.95 -10.68 -5.43
N ARG A 31 12.14 -11.09 -6.42
CA ARG A 31 10.67 -11.17 -6.28
C ARG A 31 10.23 -12.26 -5.30
N GLU A 32 11.07 -13.28 -5.13
CA GLU A 32 10.86 -14.45 -4.29
C GLU A 32 11.21 -14.18 -2.82
N GLN A 33 11.92 -13.07 -2.54
CA GLN A 33 12.36 -12.73 -1.19
C GLN A 33 11.17 -12.37 -0.30
N GLN A 34 10.91 -13.19 0.71
CA GLN A 34 9.88 -12.92 1.71
C GLN A 34 10.41 -12.03 2.83
N THR A 35 9.50 -11.31 3.47
CA THR A 35 9.75 -10.63 4.74
C THR A 35 10.07 -11.68 5.80
N LEU A 36 11.19 -11.51 6.50
CA LEU A 36 11.62 -12.45 7.53
C LEU A 36 10.55 -12.57 8.64
N PRO A 37 10.29 -13.78 9.17
CA PRO A 37 9.27 -13.97 10.20
C PRO A 37 9.45 -13.09 11.44
N ASN A 38 10.71 -12.84 11.82
CA ASN A 38 11.09 -12.05 12.99
C ASN A 38 11.04 -10.52 12.76
N HIS A 39 10.80 -10.06 11.53
CA HIS A 39 10.67 -8.63 11.25
C HIS A 39 9.30 -8.13 11.70
N PHE A 40 9.31 -7.03 12.45
CA PHE A 40 8.09 -6.28 12.74
C PHE A 40 7.64 -5.52 11.49
N TYR A 41 6.35 -5.23 11.40
CA TYR A 41 5.75 -4.44 10.31
C TYR A 41 6.44 -3.08 10.10
N PHE A 42 6.93 -2.44 11.18
CA PHE A 42 7.63 -1.15 11.11
C PHE A 42 9.10 -1.23 10.65
N THR A 43 9.65 -2.44 10.53
CA THR A 43 11.00 -2.74 10.02
C THR A 43 10.97 -3.47 8.67
N ASP A 44 9.79 -3.64 8.08
CA ASP A 44 9.72 -4.27 6.77
C ASP A 44 10.26 -3.34 5.69
N TYR A 45 10.84 -3.94 4.66
CA TYR A 45 11.36 -3.21 3.52
C TYR A 45 10.24 -2.82 2.58
N GLU A 46 10.34 -1.62 2.02
CA GLU A 46 9.51 -1.24 0.89
C GLU A 46 9.99 -1.93 -0.39
N ARG A 47 9.04 -2.21 -1.28
CA ARG A 47 9.24 -2.95 -2.51
C ARG A 47 8.53 -2.23 -3.64
N HIS A 48 9.26 -1.97 -4.72
CA HIS A 48 8.73 -1.33 -5.91
C HIS A 48 7.60 -2.14 -6.57
N ASN A 49 7.70 -3.47 -6.56
CA ASN A 49 6.68 -4.34 -7.13
C ASN A 49 5.36 -4.31 -6.35
N ALA A 50 5.41 -3.98 -5.05
CA ALA A 50 4.23 -3.83 -4.22
C ALA A 50 3.42 -2.58 -4.63
N GLU A 51 4.09 -1.45 -4.91
CA GLU A 51 3.45 -0.23 -5.41
C GLU A 51 2.75 -0.45 -6.75
N ILE A 52 3.42 -1.12 -7.69
CA ILE A 52 2.85 -1.46 -9.01
C ILE A 52 1.64 -2.37 -8.83
N ALA A 53 1.80 -3.50 -8.13
CA ALA A 53 0.73 -4.47 -7.95
C ALA A 53 -0.48 -3.88 -7.20
N ALA A 54 -0.24 -3.02 -6.20
CA ALA A 54 -1.29 -2.35 -5.45
C ALA A 54 -2.15 -1.43 -6.34
N PHE A 55 -1.54 -0.69 -7.27
CA PHE A 55 -2.30 0.11 -8.26
C PHE A 55 -3.20 -0.78 -9.14
N HIS A 56 -2.67 -1.88 -9.67
CA HIS A 56 -3.45 -2.80 -10.49
C HIS A 56 -4.60 -3.45 -9.71
N LEU A 57 -4.37 -3.81 -8.44
CA LEU A 57 -5.39 -4.38 -7.56
C LEU A 57 -6.49 -3.34 -7.23
N ASP A 58 -6.10 -2.12 -6.86
CA ASP A 58 -7.03 -1.03 -6.55
C ASP A 58 -7.97 -0.73 -7.73
N ARG A 59 -7.41 -0.77 -8.96
CA ARG A 59 -8.18 -0.64 -10.19
C ARG A 59 -9.15 -1.80 -10.41
N LEU A 60 -8.72 -3.05 -10.17
CA LEU A 60 -9.55 -4.24 -10.36
C LEU A 60 -10.68 -4.35 -9.33
N LEU A 61 -10.45 -3.88 -8.10
CA LEU A 61 -11.48 -3.79 -7.05
C LEU A 61 -12.44 -2.61 -7.27
N GLY A 62 -12.20 -1.78 -8.29
CA GLY A 62 -13.06 -0.63 -8.61
C GLY A 62 -12.90 0.55 -7.66
N PHE A 63 -11.92 0.54 -6.75
CA PHE A 63 -11.70 1.62 -5.79
C PHE A 63 -11.22 2.90 -6.47
N ARG A 64 -10.19 2.81 -7.33
CA ARG A 64 -9.60 3.94 -8.07
C ARG A 64 -9.09 5.04 -7.12
N ARG A 65 -8.46 4.63 -6.03
CA ARG A 65 -7.93 5.48 -4.95
C ARG A 65 -6.40 5.43 -4.84
N ALA A 66 -5.76 4.49 -5.53
CA ALA A 66 -4.31 4.43 -5.66
C ALA A 66 -3.81 5.33 -6.80
N MET A 67 -2.59 5.84 -6.67
CA MET A 67 -1.94 6.58 -7.75
C MET A 67 -1.55 5.64 -8.89
N PRO A 68 -1.57 6.10 -10.16
CA PRO A 68 -0.98 5.34 -11.26
C PRO A 68 0.50 5.07 -10.99
N VAL A 69 0.88 3.80 -11.08
CA VAL A 69 2.28 3.34 -10.92
C VAL A 69 2.64 2.43 -12.09
N THR A 70 3.82 2.63 -12.67
CA THR A 70 4.41 1.75 -13.70
C THR A 70 5.81 1.32 -13.30
N GLY A 71 6.22 0.11 -13.67
CA GLY A 71 7.60 -0.31 -13.61
C GLY A 71 8.44 0.31 -14.74
N ARG A 72 9.73 0.54 -14.46
CA ARG A 72 10.73 0.93 -15.46
C ARG A 72 12.13 0.49 -15.03
N ILE A 73 12.96 0.17 -16.02
CA ILE A 73 14.40 -0.02 -15.85
C ILE A 73 15.10 1.29 -16.24
N LEU A 74 16.02 1.74 -15.39
CA LEU A 74 16.77 2.99 -15.53
C LEU A 74 18.25 2.68 -15.69
N ASN A 75 18.94 3.53 -16.44
CA ASN A 75 20.39 3.60 -16.36
C ASN A 75 20.80 4.53 -15.20
N MET A 76 21.40 3.96 -14.16
CA MET A 76 21.81 4.68 -12.95
C MET A 76 22.84 5.78 -13.25
N THR A 77 23.71 5.58 -14.23
CA THR A 77 24.75 6.56 -14.58
C THR A 77 24.15 7.81 -15.19
N THR A 78 23.36 7.66 -16.26
CA THR A 78 22.84 8.78 -17.04
C THR A 78 21.56 9.37 -16.46
N GLU A 79 20.72 8.55 -15.85
CA GLU A 79 19.40 8.95 -15.36
C GLU A 79 19.34 9.17 -13.86
N LEU A 80 20.36 8.81 -13.06
CA LEU A 80 20.38 9.14 -11.63
C LEU A 80 21.64 9.92 -11.26
N TYR A 81 22.82 9.33 -11.43
CA TYR A 81 24.09 9.92 -10.98
C TYR A 81 24.38 11.27 -11.62
N GLN A 82 24.32 11.38 -12.95
CA GLN A 82 24.55 12.63 -13.68
C GLN A 82 23.52 13.73 -13.40
N LYS A 83 22.40 13.38 -12.77
CA LYS A 83 21.30 14.30 -12.42
C LYS A 83 21.16 14.49 -10.91
N ALA A 84 21.93 13.77 -10.11
CA ALA A 84 21.86 13.84 -8.66
C ALA A 84 22.54 15.12 -8.17
N GLU A 85 21.89 15.78 -7.21
CA GLU A 85 22.40 16.99 -6.57
C GLU A 85 22.51 16.80 -5.05
N GLY A 86 23.30 17.66 -4.42
CA GLY A 86 23.42 17.72 -2.96
C GLY A 86 23.84 16.41 -2.32
N ASP A 87 23.19 16.05 -1.22
CA ASP A 87 23.54 14.88 -0.40
C ASP A 87 23.45 13.56 -1.16
N LEU A 88 22.55 13.43 -2.14
CA LEU A 88 22.36 12.17 -2.87
C LEU A 88 23.59 11.83 -3.72
N LEU A 89 24.18 12.84 -4.38
CA LEU A 89 25.34 12.66 -5.26
C LEU A 89 26.52 12.04 -4.51
N TYR A 90 26.74 12.46 -3.26
CA TYR A 90 27.82 11.97 -2.42
C TYR A 90 27.63 10.54 -1.90
N THR A 91 26.46 9.94 -2.12
CA THR A 91 26.18 8.56 -1.70
C THR A 91 26.49 7.52 -2.76
N PHE A 92 26.88 7.94 -3.98
CA PHE A 92 27.24 7.03 -5.05
C PHE A 92 28.66 6.49 -4.89
N PHE A 93 28.84 5.21 -5.18
CA PHE A 93 30.14 4.54 -5.13
C PHE A 93 30.16 3.30 -6.05
N ILE A 94 31.35 2.78 -6.32
CA ILE A 94 31.55 1.51 -7.03
C ILE A 94 31.78 0.41 -6.01
N SER A 95 30.99 -0.66 -6.10
CA SER A 95 31.13 -1.84 -5.22
C SER A 95 32.40 -2.65 -5.57
N PRO A 96 32.85 -3.55 -4.67
CA PRO A 96 33.95 -4.47 -4.98
C PRO A 96 33.70 -5.40 -6.18
N SER A 97 32.45 -5.52 -6.63
CA SER A 97 32.05 -6.28 -7.82
C SER A 97 31.87 -5.40 -9.07
N ASP A 98 32.43 -4.19 -9.06
CA ASP A 98 32.41 -3.22 -10.17
C ASP A 98 30.99 -2.77 -10.62
N ASN A 99 30.01 -2.89 -9.72
CA ASN A 99 28.66 -2.36 -9.94
C ASN A 99 28.54 -0.94 -9.37
N MET A 100 27.78 -0.07 -10.05
CA MET A 100 27.40 1.24 -9.54
C MET A 100 26.36 1.08 -8.43
N CYS A 101 26.58 1.74 -7.30
CA CYS A 101 25.70 1.69 -6.13
C CYS A 101 25.46 3.08 -5.56
N PHE A 102 24.35 3.23 -4.83
CA PHE A 102 24.10 4.38 -3.97
C PHE A 102 23.25 3.98 -2.76
N HIS A 103 23.39 4.70 -1.65
CA HIS A 103 22.59 4.44 -0.45
C HIS A 103 21.65 5.59 -0.06
N GLY A 104 21.72 6.74 -0.73
CA GLY A 104 20.87 7.90 -0.44
C GLY A 104 20.94 8.38 1.02
N LYS A 105 20.01 9.26 1.40
CA LYS A 105 19.95 9.82 2.75
C LYS A 105 18.52 9.77 3.29
N CYS A 106 18.27 8.80 4.17
CA CYS A 106 16.97 8.60 4.81
C CYS A 106 17.13 7.98 6.20
N SER A 107 16.04 7.90 6.96
CA SER A 107 16.07 7.47 8.37
C SER A 107 16.21 5.96 8.56
N TYR A 108 15.82 5.15 7.58
CA TYR A 108 15.89 3.69 7.65
C TYR A 108 16.60 3.12 6.45
N TYR A 109 17.62 2.31 6.69
CA TYR A 109 18.28 1.51 5.66
C TYR A 109 18.93 2.31 4.51
N CYS A 110 19.36 3.55 4.79
CA CYS A 110 20.15 4.39 3.87
C CYS A 110 21.60 4.47 4.35
N ASP A 111 22.29 3.34 4.33
CA ASP A 111 23.71 3.19 4.67
C ASP A 111 24.40 2.24 3.69
N THR A 112 25.73 2.17 3.72
CA THR A 112 26.52 1.35 2.78
C THR A 112 26.17 -0.14 2.83
N SER A 113 25.77 -0.68 3.98
CA SER A 113 25.38 -2.10 4.11
C SER A 113 24.03 -2.41 3.47
N HIS A 114 23.28 -1.37 3.14
CA HIS A 114 21.93 -1.42 2.58
C HIS A 114 21.84 -0.72 1.22
N ALA A 115 22.99 -0.43 0.59
CA ALA A 115 23.06 0.26 -0.69
C ALA A 115 22.30 -0.50 -1.79
N ILE A 116 21.73 0.26 -2.71
CA ILE A 116 21.11 -0.26 -3.92
C ILE A 116 22.16 -0.22 -5.03
N CYS A 117 22.38 -1.37 -5.65
CA CYS A 117 23.36 -1.56 -6.70
C CYS A 117 22.68 -2.00 -7.99
N GLY A 118 23.19 -1.51 -9.12
CA GLY A 118 22.80 -1.98 -10.44
C GLY A 118 23.56 -3.25 -10.85
N HIS A 119 23.34 -3.66 -12.10
CA HIS A 119 24.15 -4.70 -12.74
C HIS A 119 24.41 -4.41 -14.22
N PRO A 120 25.58 -3.86 -14.59
CA PRO A 120 26.49 -3.13 -13.70
C PRO A 120 25.91 -1.80 -13.22
N ASP A 121 25.09 -1.12 -14.04
CA ASP A 121 24.52 0.20 -13.76
C ASP A 121 23.03 0.31 -14.14
N THR A 122 22.35 -0.81 -14.36
CA THR A 122 20.89 -0.83 -14.61
C THR A 122 20.12 -1.11 -13.33
N LEU A 123 19.00 -0.40 -13.13
CA LEU A 123 18.17 -0.53 -11.93
C LEU A 123 16.69 -0.51 -12.27
N GLU A 124 15.98 -1.54 -11.80
CA GLU A 124 14.53 -1.62 -11.88
C GLU A 124 13.87 -0.82 -10.74
N GLY A 125 12.79 -0.11 -11.03
CA GLY A 125 12.01 0.61 -10.03
C GLY A 125 10.56 0.87 -10.45
N SER A 126 9.75 1.32 -9.51
CA SER A 126 8.37 1.74 -9.72
C SER A 126 8.27 3.26 -9.73
N PHE A 127 7.50 3.78 -10.68
CA PHE A 127 7.29 5.19 -10.94
C PHE A 127 5.84 5.54 -10.64
N ALA A 128 5.60 6.09 -9.45
CA ALA A 128 4.28 6.54 -9.05
C ALA A 128 4.06 7.99 -9.48
N ALA A 129 2.96 8.25 -10.18
CA ALA A 129 2.57 9.60 -10.57
C ALA A 129 2.37 10.49 -9.33
N PHE A 130 2.92 11.70 -9.35
CA PHE A 130 2.71 12.65 -8.27
C PHE A 130 1.24 13.08 -8.17
N LEU A 131 0.80 13.28 -6.93
CA LEU A 131 -0.39 14.07 -6.67
C LEU A 131 -0.17 15.52 -7.11
N PRO A 132 -1.23 16.26 -7.47
CA PRO A 132 -1.10 17.68 -7.74
C PRO A 132 -0.43 18.39 -6.56
N PRO A 133 0.40 19.43 -6.81
CA PRO A 133 1.08 20.15 -5.75
C PRO A 133 0.13 20.61 -4.64
N SER A 134 0.59 20.56 -3.39
CA SER A 134 -0.23 20.90 -2.21
C SER A 134 -0.77 22.33 -2.22
N LYS A 135 -0.14 23.24 -2.97
CA LYS A 135 -0.63 24.60 -3.22
C LYS A 135 -1.93 24.63 -4.03
N ILE A 136 -2.14 23.65 -4.91
CA ILE A 136 -3.31 23.53 -5.80
C ILE A 136 -4.35 22.59 -5.18
N ALA A 137 -3.92 21.42 -4.73
CA ALA A 137 -4.81 20.41 -4.15
C ALA A 137 -4.27 19.94 -2.79
N PRO A 138 -4.46 20.73 -1.71
CA PRO A 138 -3.94 20.37 -0.40
C PRO A 138 -4.62 19.10 0.13
N THR A 139 -3.82 18.15 0.60
CA THR A 139 -4.32 16.95 1.29
C THR A 139 -4.34 17.15 2.81
N LYS A 140 -5.14 16.33 3.50
CA LYS A 140 -5.21 16.22 4.96
C LYS A 140 -4.86 14.78 5.33
N ALA A 141 -3.81 14.63 6.14
CA ALA A 141 -3.47 13.37 6.77
C ALA A 141 -4.36 13.12 7.99
N TRP A 142 -4.87 11.90 8.09
CA TRP A 142 -5.69 11.42 9.19
C TRP A 142 -5.01 10.23 9.85
N ARG A 143 -5.02 10.21 11.18
CA ARG A 143 -4.56 9.04 11.94
C ARG A 143 -5.57 7.91 11.76
N HIS A 144 -5.10 6.74 11.36
CA HIS A 144 -5.96 5.57 11.19
C HIS A 144 -6.45 5.08 12.58
N PRO A 145 -7.75 4.77 12.79
CA PRO A 145 -8.24 4.34 14.11
C PRO A 145 -7.62 3.01 14.55
N TRP A 146 -7.51 2.06 13.62
CA TRP A 146 -6.79 0.80 13.82
C TRP A 146 -5.27 0.90 13.62
N ARG A 147 -4.68 2.09 13.82
CA ARG A 147 -3.22 2.23 13.77
C ARG A 147 -2.59 1.35 14.84
N ARG A 148 -1.59 0.55 14.46
CA ARG A 148 -0.78 -0.27 15.37
C ARG A 148 0.03 0.59 16.36
N SER A 149 0.59 -0.04 17.39
CA SER A 149 1.36 0.68 18.42
C SER A 149 2.71 1.20 17.93
N TYR A 150 3.30 0.61 16.88
CA TYR A 150 4.68 0.84 16.44
C TYR A 150 5.68 0.60 17.59
N HIS A 151 5.38 -0.40 18.41
CA HIS A 151 6.17 -0.73 19.58
C HIS A 151 6.16 -2.24 19.83
N LYS A 152 7.33 -2.81 20.15
CA LYS A 152 7.53 -4.27 20.24
C LYS A 152 6.70 -4.97 21.33
N ARG A 153 6.35 -4.24 22.39
CA ARG A 153 5.68 -4.79 23.59
C ARG A 153 4.29 -4.22 23.87
N ARG A 154 3.95 -3.07 23.28
CA ARG A 154 2.69 -2.37 23.61
C ARG A 154 1.66 -2.79 22.59
N LYS A 155 0.48 -3.21 23.05
CA LYS A 155 -0.68 -3.42 22.19
C LYS A 155 -1.39 -2.09 21.94
N ALA A 156 -2.01 -1.94 20.79
CA ALA A 156 -2.96 -0.88 20.51
C ALA A 156 -4.31 -1.20 21.19
N GLN A 157 -5.12 -0.18 21.46
CA GLN A 157 -6.41 -0.36 22.14
C GLN A 157 -7.32 -1.36 21.43
N TRP A 158 -7.40 -1.26 20.09
CA TRP A 158 -8.18 -2.18 19.27
C TRP A 158 -7.69 -3.64 19.32
N GLU A 159 -6.44 -3.91 19.73
CA GLU A 159 -5.94 -5.29 19.87
C GLU A 159 -6.39 -5.95 21.19
N THR A 160 -6.96 -5.16 22.11
CA THR A 160 -7.39 -5.62 23.45
C THR A 160 -8.87 -5.42 23.71
N ASP A 161 -9.53 -4.58 22.92
CA ASP A 161 -10.93 -4.19 23.09
C ASP A 161 -11.77 -4.77 21.94
N PRO A 162 -12.63 -5.78 22.20
CA PRO A 162 -13.46 -6.39 21.17
C PRO A 162 -14.56 -5.44 20.65
N ASP A 163 -14.99 -4.48 21.46
CA ASP A 163 -16.05 -3.52 21.12
C ASP A 163 -15.50 -2.20 20.57
N TYR A 164 -14.20 -2.15 20.23
CA TYR A 164 -13.51 -0.94 19.80
C TYR A 164 -14.21 -0.20 18.64
N CYS A 165 -14.91 -0.90 17.74
CA CYS A 165 -15.63 -0.24 16.66
C CYS A 165 -16.81 0.62 17.15
N GLN A 166 -17.48 0.24 18.25
CA GLN A 166 -18.57 1.03 18.82
C GLN A 166 -18.07 2.42 19.22
N LEU A 167 -16.91 2.49 19.85
CA LEU A 167 -16.23 3.75 20.16
C LEU A 167 -15.89 4.53 18.88
N VAL A 168 -15.35 3.87 17.85
CA VAL A 168 -15.00 4.54 16.58
C VAL A 168 -16.22 5.14 15.89
N ARG A 169 -17.37 4.46 15.94
CA ARG A 169 -18.65 4.93 15.37
C ARG A 169 -19.19 6.20 16.03
N GLU A 170 -18.69 6.58 17.20
CA GLU A 170 -19.09 7.82 17.89
C GLU A 170 -18.12 8.99 17.64
N ILE A 171 -16.96 8.73 17.03
CA ILE A 171 -15.88 9.71 16.87
C ILE A 171 -15.92 10.34 15.48
N PRO A 172 -16.00 11.68 15.37
CA PRO A 172 -15.81 12.37 14.09
C PRO A 172 -14.43 12.11 13.48
N PRO A 173 -14.33 11.87 12.15
CA PRO A 173 -15.38 11.92 11.13
C PRO A 173 -16.02 10.56 10.79
N TYR A 174 -15.87 9.54 11.64
CA TYR A 174 -16.35 8.18 11.39
C TYR A 174 -17.81 7.97 11.79
N ASP A 175 -18.35 8.90 12.58
CA ASP A 175 -19.73 8.93 13.06
C ASP A 175 -20.77 9.20 11.97
N LYS A 176 -20.35 9.76 10.83
CA LYS A 176 -21.27 10.18 9.76
C LYS A 176 -20.71 9.92 8.36
N GLY A 177 -21.64 9.68 7.44
CA GLY A 177 -21.37 9.56 6.01
C GLY A 177 -20.49 8.37 5.67
N ARG A 178 -19.71 8.51 4.59
CA ARG A 178 -18.98 7.39 3.98
C ARG A 178 -17.68 6.97 4.66
N ARG A 179 -17.17 7.75 5.62
CA ARG A 179 -15.77 7.61 6.05
C ARG A 179 -15.49 6.24 6.66
N LEU A 180 -16.38 5.73 7.52
CA LEU A 180 -16.18 4.42 8.12
C LEU A 180 -16.18 3.31 7.06
N LEU A 181 -17.07 3.37 6.07
CA LEU A 181 -17.08 2.46 4.92
C LEU A 181 -15.80 2.56 4.09
N ASP A 182 -15.23 3.75 3.91
CA ASP A 182 -13.95 3.92 3.22
C ASP A 182 -12.79 3.24 3.98
N ILE A 183 -12.83 3.23 5.32
CA ILE A 183 -11.88 2.46 6.14
C ILE A 183 -12.09 0.94 5.95
N MET A 184 -13.33 0.47 5.79
CA MET A 184 -13.59 -0.96 5.52
C MET A 184 -13.04 -1.39 4.15
N ASP A 185 -13.27 -0.58 3.11
CA ASP A 185 -12.71 -0.81 1.78
C ASP A 185 -11.16 -0.85 1.82
N MET A 186 -10.54 0.07 2.56
CA MET A 186 -9.09 0.11 2.74
C MET A 186 -8.56 -1.07 3.56
N SER A 187 -9.30 -1.55 4.57
CA SER A 187 -8.94 -2.75 5.33
C SER A 187 -9.00 -4.01 4.47
N VAL A 188 -10.01 -4.14 3.59
CA VAL A 188 -10.09 -5.21 2.57
C VAL A 188 -8.88 -5.14 1.64
N PHE A 189 -8.56 -3.95 1.14
CA PHE A 189 -7.40 -3.74 0.27
C PHE A 189 -6.07 -4.12 0.94
N ASP A 190 -5.84 -3.61 2.15
CA ASP A 190 -4.62 -3.87 2.91
C ASP A 190 -4.54 -5.36 3.33
N PHE A 191 -5.65 -6.03 3.62
CA PHE A 191 -5.65 -7.47 3.94
C PHE A 191 -5.29 -8.32 2.72
N LEU A 192 -5.88 -8.03 1.55
CA LEU A 192 -5.55 -8.72 0.30
C LEU A 192 -4.06 -8.61 -0.04
N THR A 193 -3.47 -7.44 0.17
CA THR A 193 -2.04 -7.19 -0.11
C THR A 193 -1.11 -7.65 1.02
N GLY A 194 -1.62 -7.76 2.25
CA GLY A 194 -0.84 -8.03 3.46
C GLY A 194 -0.12 -6.80 4.02
N ASN A 195 -0.57 -5.58 3.68
CA ASN A 195 0.03 -4.34 4.18
C ASN A 195 -0.39 -4.06 5.64
N MET A 196 0.56 -4.20 6.56
CA MET A 196 0.32 -3.94 7.99
C MET A 196 0.60 -2.48 8.41
N ASP A 197 1.14 -1.66 7.52
CA ASP A 197 1.76 -0.37 7.85
C ASP A 197 0.84 0.84 7.62
N ARG A 198 -0.47 0.62 7.49
CA ARG A 198 -1.49 1.68 7.37
C ARG A 198 -1.67 2.45 8.69
N HIS A 199 -0.73 3.34 9.02
CA HIS A 199 -0.84 4.20 10.20
C HIS A 199 -1.63 5.48 9.98
N HIS A 200 -1.67 5.96 8.74
CA HIS A 200 -2.34 7.17 8.33
C HIS A 200 -2.99 6.92 6.96
N TYR A 201 -3.95 7.75 6.64
CA TYR A 201 -4.51 7.87 5.29
C TYR A 201 -4.71 9.35 4.98
N GLU A 202 -4.82 9.68 3.70
CA GLU A 202 -5.00 11.06 3.25
C GLU A 202 -6.35 11.26 2.56
N THR A 203 -6.85 12.50 2.61
CA THR A 203 -7.99 12.96 1.80
C THR A 203 -7.67 14.31 1.19
N PHE A 204 -8.29 14.67 0.07
CA PHE A 204 -8.21 16.04 -0.43
C PHE A 204 -9.04 16.98 0.44
N LYS A 205 -8.45 18.09 0.92
CA LYS A 205 -9.16 19.08 1.73
C LYS A 205 -10.31 19.74 0.98
N LEU A 206 -10.17 19.88 -0.35
CA LEU A 206 -11.15 20.53 -1.22
C LEU A 206 -12.56 19.94 -1.09
N PHE A 207 -12.66 18.63 -0.85
CA PHE A 207 -13.93 17.90 -0.80
C PHE A 207 -14.45 17.67 0.63
N GLY A 208 -13.79 18.26 1.65
CA GLY A 208 -14.19 18.10 3.05
C GLY A 208 -14.12 16.65 3.55
N ASN A 209 -15.08 16.25 4.40
CA ASN A 209 -15.10 14.90 4.97
C ASN A 209 -15.78 13.86 4.07
N ASN A 210 -16.71 14.28 3.22
CA ASN A 210 -17.43 13.40 2.29
C ASN A 210 -16.63 13.19 0.99
N THR A 211 -15.49 12.53 1.14
CA THR A 211 -14.57 12.23 0.04
C THR A 211 -13.88 10.91 0.30
N PHE A 212 -13.29 10.34 -0.75
CA PHE A 212 -12.58 9.07 -0.68
C PHE A 212 -11.23 9.21 0.04
N THR A 213 -10.76 8.11 0.59
CA THR A 213 -9.40 7.99 1.15
C THR A 213 -8.40 7.66 0.05
N LEU A 214 -7.24 8.30 0.06
CA LEU A 214 -6.14 7.99 -0.86
C LEU A 214 -5.38 6.74 -0.37
N HIS A 215 -5.15 5.80 -1.28
CA HIS A 215 -4.40 4.56 -1.01
C HIS A 215 -2.91 4.74 -1.37
N LEU A 216 -2.21 5.59 -0.63
CA LEU A 216 -0.77 5.88 -0.81
C LEU A 216 0.12 4.89 -0.03
N ASP A 217 1.43 4.90 -0.29
CA ASP A 217 2.47 4.18 0.45
C ASP A 217 2.19 2.67 0.60
N GLN A 218 2.23 1.95 -0.52
CA GLN A 218 1.97 0.50 -0.59
C GLN A 218 3.24 -0.33 -0.61
N GLY A 219 4.42 0.28 -0.47
CA GLY A 219 5.71 -0.41 -0.55
C GLY A 219 5.86 -1.61 0.39
N ARG A 220 5.14 -1.66 1.52
CA ARG A 220 5.17 -2.77 2.49
C ARG A 220 4.11 -3.85 2.26
N ALA A 221 3.38 -3.78 1.14
CA ALA A 221 2.51 -4.86 0.69
C ALA A 221 3.33 -6.02 0.10
N PHE A 222 2.66 -7.18 -0.08
CA PHE A 222 3.20 -8.35 -0.77
C PHE A 222 4.54 -8.85 -0.20
N GLY A 223 4.74 -8.77 1.12
CA GLY A 223 5.94 -9.28 1.78
C GLY A 223 5.89 -10.79 2.11
N LYS A 224 4.70 -11.35 2.33
CA LYS A 224 4.50 -12.75 2.76
C LYS A 224 3.34 -13.41 1.98
N PRO A 225 3.60 -14.32 1.02
CA PRO A 225 2.55 -15.02 0.28
C PRO A 225 1.95 -16.22 1.03
N PHE A 226 2.70 -16.82 1.96
CA PHE A 226 2.27 -18.01 2.72
C PHE A 226 1.73 -17.68 4.12
N HIS A 227 1.51 -16.40 4.42
CA HIS A 227 0.95 -15.94 5.69
C HIS A 227 -0.18 -14.95 5.41
N ASP A 228 -1.28 -15.08 6.14
CA ASP A 228 -2.42 -14.16 6.06
C ASP A 228 -2.58 -13.47 7.41
N GLU A 229 -2.36 -12.16 7.43
CA GLU A 229 -2.37 -11.39 8.67
C GLU A 229 -3.79 -10.91 9.01
N PHE A 230 -4.53 -11.75 9.74
CA PHE A 230 -5.92 -11.49 10.15
C PHE A 230 -6.11 -10.17 10.90
N SER A 231 -5.09 -9.69 11.63
CA SER A 231 -5.21 -8.42 12.34
C SER A 231 -5.37 -7.20 11.41
N ILE A 232 -5.06 -7.31 10.12
CA ILE A 232 -5.37 -6.25 9.12
C ILE A 232 -6.88 -6.15 8.86
N LEU A 233 -7.61 -7.28 8.96
CA LEU A 233 -9.05 -7.36 8.74
C LEU A 233 -9.87 -6.97 10.00
N ALA A 234 -9.20 -6.61 11.09
CA ALA A 234 -9.84 -6.20 12.35
C ALA A 234 -10.92 -5.10 12.18
N PRO A 235 -10.74 -4.05 11.35
CA PRO A 235 -11.81 -3.07 11.11
C PRO A 235 -13.13 -3.71 10.64
N VAL A 236 -13.07 -4.60 9.63
CA VAL A 236 -14.24 -5.29 9.08
C VAL A 236 -14.84 -6.24 10.11
N LEU A 237 -13.99 -6.97 10.84
CA LEU A 237 -14.43 -7.94 11.86
C LEU A 237 -15.07 -7.26 13.08
N HIS A 238 -14.55 -6.12 13.53
CA HIS A 238 -15.09 -5.41 14.69
C HIS A 238 -16.34 -4.61 14.34
N CYS A 239 -16.42 -4.08 13.12
CA CYS A 239 -17.53 -3.24 12.70
C CYS A 239 -18.66 -4.01 12.02
N CYS A 240 -18.40 -5.23 11.53
CA CYS A 240 -19.30 -6.02 10.69
C CYS A 240 -20.01 -5.18 9.63
N LEU A 241 -19.21 -4.36 8.94
CA LEU A 241 -19.67 -3.37 7.98
C LEU A 241 -18.84 -3.48 6.71
N LEU A 242 -19.50 -3.51 5.56
CA LEU A 242 -18.84 -3.44 4.25
C LEU A 242 -19.76 -2.82 3.21
N ARG A 243 -19.18 -2.05 2.29
CA ARG A 243 -19.91 -1.49 1.15
C ARG A 243 -20.40 -2.60 0.23
N GLN A 244 -21.67 -2.52 -0.20
CA GLN A 244 -22.28 -3.50 -1.10
C GLN A 244 -21.46 -3.71 -2.38
N SER A 245 -21.03 -2.62 -3.04
CA SER A 245 -20.23 -2.71 -4.27
C SER A 245 -18.91 -3.46 -4.08
N THR A 246 -18.31 -3.36 -2.89
CA THR A 246 -17.08 -4.07 -2.54
C THR A 246 -17.37 -5.56 -2.35
N LEU A 247 -18.45 -5.91 -1.64
CA LEU A 247 -18.90 -7.29 -1.49
C LEU A 247 -19.23 -7.94 -2.85
N GLU A 248 -19.97 -7.26 -3.72
CA GLU A 248 -20.30 -7.73 -5.07
C GLU A 248 -19.05 -8.00 -5.90
N THR A 249 -18.06 -7.11 -5.82
CA THR A 249 -16.78 -7.27 -6.52
C THR A 249 -16.01 -8.48 -6.00
N LEU A 250 -15.95 -8.68 -4.68
CA LEU A 250 -15.32 -9.86 -4.08
C LEU A 250 -16.04 -11.16 -4.47
N LEU A 251 -17.37 -11.17 -4.43
CA LEU A 251 -18.19 -12.30 -4.87
C LEU A 251 -18.00 -12.60 -6.35
N LYS A 252 -17.85 -11.58 -7.20
CA LYS A 252 -17.53 -11.75 -8.63
C LYS A 252 -16.19 -12.46 -8.83
N PHE A 253 -15.14 -12.08 -8.11
CA PHE A 253 -13.85 -12.76 -8.20
C PHE A 253 -13.86 -14.16 -7.58
N HIS A 254 -14.73 -14.42 -6.61
CA HIS A 254 -14.85 -15.73 -5.98
C HIS A 254 -15.71 -16.72 -6.80
N ASN A 255 -16.92 -16.32 -7.22
CA ASN A 255 -17.90 -17.19 -7.89
C ASN A 255 -17.86 -17.08 -9.42
N GLY A 256 -17.30 -16.00 -9.96
CA GLY A 256 -17.26 -15.75 -11.39
C GLY A 256 -16.22 -16.60 -12.13
N PRO A 257 -16.21 -16.52 -13.47
CA PRO A 257 -15.34 -17.34 -14.32
C PRO A 257 -13.85 -16.95 -14.24
N VAL A 258 -13.54 -15.75 -13.72
CA VAL A 258 -12.17 -15.22 -13.62
C VAL A 258 -11.88 -14.90 -12.16
N LYS A 259 -10.90 -15.61 -11.59
CA LYS A 259 -10.39 -15.39 -10.24
C LYS A 259 -9.58 -14.09 -10.16
N LEU A 260 -9.37 -13.58 -8.95
CA LEU A 260 -8.61 -12.34 -8.74
C LEU A 260 -7.15 -12.50 -9.16
N SER A 261 -6.55 -13.66 -8.89
CA SER A 261 -5.20 -14.03 -9.33
C SER A 261 -5.00 -13.88 -10.85
N GLU A 262 -5.91 -14.45 -11.63
CA GLU A 262 -5.87 -14.41 -13.10
C GLU A 262 -6.13 -13.00 -13.64
N ALA A 263 -7.08 -12.27 -13.04
CA ALA A 263 -7.33 -10.88 -13.40
C ALA A 263 -6.09 -10.00 -13.13
N MET A 264 -5.42 -10.19 -11.99
CA MET A 264 -4.17 -9.52 -11.64
C MET A 264 -3.05 -9.85 -12.63
N ARG A 265 -2.87 -11.12 -12.97
CA ARG A 265 -1.87 -11.56 -13.95
C ARG A 265 -2.04 -10.86 -15.29
N ARG A 266 -3.27 -10.87 -15.83
CA ARG A 266 -3.59 -10.17 -17.09
C ARG A 266 -3.37 -8.68 -16.97
N SER A 267 -3.87 -8.07 -15.89
CA SER A 267 -3.78 -6.64 -15.63
C SER A 267 -2.32 -6.16 -15.60
N MET A 268 -1.41 -6.90 -14.95
CA MET A 268 0.00 -6.55 -14.80
C MET A 268 0.88 -6.94 -16.00
N SER A 269 0.39 -7.80 -16.90
CA SER A 269 1.18 -8.29 -18.06
C SER A 269 1.65 -7.20 -19.01
N VAL A 270 1.01 -6.03 -18.98
CA VAL A 270 1.35 -4.87 -19.80
C VAL A 270 2.43 -3.98 -19.18
N ASP A 271 2.79 -4.22 -17.92
CA ASP A 271 3.81 -3.42 -17.24
C ASP A 271 5.23 -3.77 -17.77
N PRO A 272 6.09 -2.78 -18.06
CA PRO A 272 7.42 -3.02 -18.61
C PRO A 272 8.34 -3.92 -17.77
N VAL A 273 8.09 -4.06 -16.47
CA VAL A 273 8.93 -4.90 -15.58
C VAL A 273 8.26 -6.24 -15.23
N ASN A 274 7.25 -6.65 -16.01
CA ASN A 274 6.61 -7.96 -15.89
C ASN A 274 7.64 -9.13 -15.93
N PRO A 275 7.49 -10.17 -15.09
CA PRO A 275 6.43 -10.41 -14.11
C PRO A 275 6.54 -9.49 -12.89
N ILE A 276 5.43 -8.96 -12.34
CA ILE A 276 5.47 -8.05 -11.18
C ILE A 276 5.44 -8.81 -9.84
N LEU A 277 4.48 -9.72 -9.69
CA LEU A 277 4.33 -10.56 -8.50
C LEU A 277 4.85 -11.96 -8.77
N TRP A 278 5.49 -12.54 -7.75
CA TRP A 278 5.80 -13.96 -7.71
C TRP A 278 4.51 -14.78 -7.55
N GLU A 279 4.44 -15.94 -8.21
CA GLU A 279 3.23 -16.76 -8.35
C GLU A 279 2.47 -17.03 -7.03
N PRO A 280 3.12 -17.37 -5.91
CA PRO A 280 2.44 -17.58 -4.64
C PRO A 280 1.68 -16.36 -4.12
N HIS A 281 2.05 -15.13 -4.48
CA HIS A 281 1.26 -13.95 -4.13
C HIS A 281 -0.07 -13.90 -4.87
N LEU A 282 -0.10 -14.35 -6.13
CA LEU A 282 -1.34 -14.44 -6.90
C LEU A 282 -2.28 -15.49 -6.30
N VAL A 283 -1.74 -16.66 -5.93
CA VAL A 283 -2.49 -17.70 -5.21
C VAL A 283 -3.00 -17.20 -3.85
N ALA A 284 -2.19 -16.43 -3.13
CA ALA A 284 -2.59 -15.85 -1.85
C ALA A 284 -3.76 -14.87 -1.97
N LEU A 285 -3.87 -14.12 -3.07
CA LEU A 285 -4.99 -13.20 -3.28
C LEU A 285 -6.33 -13.93 -3.30
N ASP A 286 -6.44 -15.04 -4.03
CA ASP A 286 -7.69 -15.81 -4.09
C ASP A 286 -8.05 -16.41 -2.72
N ARG A 287 -7.05 -16.96 -2.01
CA ARG A 287 -7.22 -17.45 -0.64
C ARG A 287 -7.72 -16.35 0.30
N ARG A 288 -7.16 -15.14 0.20
CA ARG A 288 -7.56 -13.98 1.02
C ARG A 288 -8.96 -13.48 0.68
N VAL A 289 -9.39 -13.54 -0.58
CA VAL A 289 -10.78 -13.25 -0.97
C VAL A 289 -11.74 -14.20 -0.25
N GLU A 290 -11.46 -15.50 -0.22
CA GLU A 290 -12.28 -16.49 0.49
C GLU A 290 -12.36 -16.18 2.00
N ILE A 291 -11.23 -15.84 2.62
CA ILE A 291 -11.19 -15.45 4.04
C ILE A 291 -12.07 -14.23 4.32
N ILE A 292 -12.00 -13.19 3.49
CA ILE A 292 -12.85 -12.00 3.65
C ILE A 292 -14.34 -12.37 3.53
N LEU A 293 -14.71 -13.15 2.53
CA LEU A 293 -16.10 -13.57 2.34
C LEU A 293 -16.62 -14.43 3.50
N LYS A 294 -15.78 -15.29 4.07
CA LYS A 294 -16.10 -16.05 5.27
C LYS A 294 -16.32 -15.13 6.47
N ALA A 295 -15.43 -14.16 6.69
CA ALA A 295 -15.58 -13.17 7.77
C ALA A 295 -16.90 -12.40 7.68
N ILE A 296 -17.29 -11.99 6.47
CA ILE A 296 -18.56 -11.28 6.23
C ILE A 296 -19.76 -12.20 6.49
N ARG A 297 -19.69 -13.46 6.05
CA ARG A 297 -20.73 -14.45 6.33
C ARG A 297 -20.90 -14.65 7.83
N ASP A 298 -19.80 -14.79 8.57
CA ASP A 298 -19.82 -14.97 10.02
C ASP A 298 -20.48 -13.77 10.72
N CYS A 299 -20.18 -12.53 10.30
CA CYS A 299 -20.88 -11.32 10.75
C CYS A 299 -22.41 -11.42 10.53
N ILE A 300 -22.85 -11.73 9.31
CA ILE A 300 -24.28 -11.84 8.98
C ILE A 300 -24.98 -12.92 9.84
N THR A 301 -24.34 -14.08 10.02
CA THR A 301 -24.93 -15.20 10.78
C THR A 301 -25.09 -14.92 12.27
N LYS A 302 -24.26 -14.06 12.86
CA LYS A 302 -24.33 -13.71 14.29
C LYS A 302 -25.52 -12.81 14.63
N GLY A 303 -26.33 -12.41 13.66
CA GLY A 303 -27.39 -11.42 13.88
C GLY A 303 -26.84 -10.00 14.05
N GLU A 304 -25.53 -9.82 13.91
CA GLU A 304 -24.89 -8.55 13.56
C GLU A 304 -25.25 -8.27 12.10
N ASN A 305 -26.53 -7.97 11.88
CA ASN A 305 -27.04 -7.56 10.59
C ASN A 305 -26.11 -6.43 10.13
N PRO A 306 -25.44 -6.52 8.96
CA PRO A 306 -24.69 -5.41 8.41
C PRO A 306 -25.70 -4.33 8.04
N ALA A 307 -26.18 -3.60 9.05
CA ALA A 307 -27.12 -2.51 8.94
C ALA A 307 -26.36 -1.31 8.36
N ALA A 308 -26.13 -1.41 7.05
CA ALA A 308 -25.98 -0.35 6.07
C ALA A 308 -25.60 -1.01 4.72
N LEU A 309 -26.49 -1.85 4.18
CA LEU A 309 -26.67 -1.86 2.74
C LEU A 309 -27.37 -0.52 2.42
N ASP A 310 -26.60 0.57 2.40
CA ASP A 310 -27.09 1.85 1.91
C ASP A 310 -27.29 1.70 0.40
N GLU A 311 -28.50 1.31 0.02
CA GLU A 311 -29.03 1.54 -1.31
C GLU A 311 -29.12 3.05 -1.53
N ASN A 312 -28.57 3.50 -2.67
CA ASN A 312 -28.69 4.84 -3.24
C ASN A 312 -27.95 5.99 -2.51
N THR A 313 -26.77 6.29 -3.02
CA THR A 313 -26.46 7.69 -3.31
C THR A 313 -25.73 7.78 -4.65
N THR A 314 -26.51 8.13 -5.68
CA THR A 314 -26.06 8.65 -6.98
C THR A 314 -25.02 9.75 -6.84
#